data_AF-A0A4Q5Y6I6-F1
#
_entry.id   AF-A0A4Q5Y6I6-F1
#
_cell.length_a   1.000
_cell.length_b   1.000
_cell.length_c   1.000
_cell.angle_alpha   90.00
_cell.angle_beta   90.00
_cell.angle_gamma   90.00
#
_symmetry.space_group_name_H-M   'P 1'
#
loop_
_entity.id
_entity.type
_entity.pdbx_description
1 polymer ?
#
loop_
_entity_poly.entity_id
_entity_poly.type
_entity_poly.pdbx_seq_one_letter_code
_entity_poly.pdbx_strand_id
1 'polypeptide(L)'
;MSREFREFDFFFETEKQKVDVSMSHFAAYDEYSIEWQKFELTVSSNMALDTQALASCFRAEQEGRKLPISCISNDEHHYTITADSIIRGEKASAIRIRWNTAEVNGEAKGDEQLRIPGLGNYTVTKMEVIDDGDQKLNITFSDPIYPRQNLDGLIEVEDARKLQFNITGNVVSVFFPERLDGEKKVTIRKGLLNFRQFKMDSTTSGVAIFKGPKPALRMDSKGCILPNSQGLLFPFESIGIHTVDVRIIKIKEQNIHQFLQVNELDGNDEMTRVGKIAIEKTIKIIADTTTSQNQWTTHILDLGKLIQPEPGSLYRVCIRFKKKYTYLPCRNEDEEQDSEYIYDVAPEQ
;
A
#
# COMPACT_ATOMS: atom_id res chain seq x y z
N MET A 1 62.53 63.97 -2.27
CA MET A 1 61.38 63.06 -2.10
C MET A 1 61.68 61.80 -2.89
N SER A 2 61.92 60.70 -2.17
CA SER A 2 62.46 59.43 -2.67
C SER A 2 61.49 58.74 -3.64
N ARG A 3 62.07 58.03 -4.60
CA ARG A 3 61.45 57.35 -5.76
C ARG A 3 60.75 56.02 -5.39
N GLU A 4 60.40 55.81 -4.13
CA GLU A 4 60.15 54.47 -3.56
C GLU A 4 58.67 54.03 -3.50
N PHE A 5 57.75 54.77 -4.11
CA PHE A 5 56.33 54.35 -4.15
C PHE A 5 55.76 54.42 -5.57
N ARG A 6 56.41 53.76 -6.54
CA ARG A 6 55.94 53.72 -7.94
C ARG A 6 55.34 52.39 -8.38
N GLU A 7 55.47 51.33 -7.60
CA GLU A 7 54.94 50.02 -7.96
C GLU A 7 53.90 49.59 -6.92
N PHE A 8 52.72 49.25 -7.43
CA PHE A 8 51.61 48.69 -6.68
C PHE A 8 51.45 47.25 -7.17
N ASP A 9 51.91 46.29 -6.38
CA ASP A 9 51.83 44.88 -6.72
C ASP A 9 50.40 44.37 -6.47
N PHE A 10 49.68 44.06 -7.54
CA PHE A 10 48.40 43.38 -7.45
C PHE A 10 48.62 41.87 -7.45
N PHE A 11 48.21 41.22 -6.36
CA PHE A 11 48.04 39.77 -6.32
C PHE A 11 46.56 39.48 -6.51
N PHE A 12 46.21 38.76 -7.58
CA PHE A 12 44.90 38.16 -7.74
C PHE A 12 45.07 36.64 -7.78
N GLU A 13 44.37 35.95 -6.90
CA GLU A 13 44.26 34.49 -6.92
C GLU A 13 42.89 34.18 -7.52
N THR A 14 42.87 33.63 -8.73
CA THR A 14 41.64 33.18 -9.37
C THR A 14 41.34 31.77 -8.89
N GLU A 15 40.13 31.53 -8.39
CA GLU A 15 39.71 30.16 -8.11
C GLU A 15 39.82 29.31 -9.37
N LYS A 16 40.40 28.12 -9.25
CA LYS A 16 40.45 27.17 -10.36
C LYS A 16 39.05 26.66 -10.65
N GLN A 17 38.70 26.57 -11.92
CA GLN A 17 37.44 25.99 -12.33
C GLN A 17 37.42 24.49 -12.02
N LYS A 18 36.42 24.07 -11.25
CA LYS A 18 36.21 22.70 -10.82
C LYS A 18 34.90 22.22 -11.42
N VAL A 19 34.98 21.13 -12.17
CA VAL A 19 33.81 20.46 -12.76
C VAL A 19 33.81 19.03 -12.25
N ASP A 20 32.71 18.60 -11.67
CA ASP A 20 32.49 17.23 -11.20
C ASP A 20 31.31 16.62 -11.98
N VAL A 21 31.43 15.35 -12.34
CA VAL A 21 30.40 14.60 -13.08
C VAL A 21 29.95 13.43 -12.22
N SER A 22 28.66 13.32 -11.96
CA SER A 22 28.05 12.20 -11.24
C SER A 22 27.01 11.50 -12.12
N MET A 23 26.96 10.17 -12.01
CA MET A 23 26.02 9.36 -12.79
C MET A 23 24.65 9.34 -12.10
N SER A 24 23.60 9.56 -12.89
CA SER A 24 22.23 9.62 -12.39
C SER A 24 21.55 8.25 -12.62
N HIS A 25 20.69 8.14 -13.63
CA HIS A 25 19.88 6.96 -13.86
C HIS A 25 19.41 6.87 -15.33
N PHE A 26 18.92 5.70 -15.71
CA PHE A 26 18.12 5.55 -16.93
C PHE A 26 16.69 6.02 -16.67
N ALA A 27 16.09 6.66 -17.67
CA ALA A 27 14.66 7.00 -17.68
C ALA A 27 14.03 6.54 -18.98
N ALA A 28 12.83 5.95 -18.90
CA ALA A 28 11.99 5.74 -20.07
C ALA A 28 11.36 7.08 -20.48
N TYR A 29 11.07 7.23 -21.78
CA TYR A 29 10.37 8.42 -22.29
C TYR A 29 8.95 8.53 -21.78
N ASP A 30 8.22 7.42 -21.86
CA ASP A 30 6.86 7.27 -21.38
C ASP A 30 6.58 5.79 -21.12
N GLU A 31 5.50 5.50 -20.40
CA GLU A 31 5.11 4.14 -20.02
C GLU A 31 4.76 3.24 -21.22
N TYR A 32 4.51 3.79 -22.40
CA TYR A 32 4.14 3.06 -23.62
C TYR A 32 5.29 2.91 -24.61
N SER A 33 6.38 3.67 -24.43
CA SER A 33 7.58 3.74 -25.28
C SER A 33 8.82 3.23 -24.55
N ILE A 34 8.69 2.12 -23.83
CA ILE A 34 9.79 1.49 -23.06
C ILE A 34 11.01 1.08 -23.89
N GLU A 35 10.86 0.99 -25.22
CA GLU A 35 11.93 0.74 -26.18
C GLU A 35 12.89 1.93 -26.28
N TRP A 36 12.42 3.14 -25.99
CA TRP A 36 13.19 4.36 -26.03
C TRP A 36 13.53 4.81 -24.62
N GLN A 37 14.82 4.97 -24.38
CA GLN A 37 15.35 5.42 -23.10
C GLN A 37 16.24 6.63 -23.30
N LYS A 38 16.42 7.36 -22.20
CA LYS A 38 17.46 8.37 -22.05
C LYS A 38 18.28 8.06 -20.81
N PHE A 39 19.52 8.52 -20.82
CA PHE A 39 20.41 8.42 -19.68
C PHE A 39 20.87 9.82 -19.28
N GLU A 40 20.70 10.14 -18.00
CA GLU A 40 21.02 11.46 -17.47
C GLU A 40 22.29 11.39 -16.60
N LEU A 41 23.13 12.42 -16.74
CA LEU A 41 24.26 12.69 -15.86
C LEU A 41 24.07 14.07 -15.23
N THR A 42 24.49 14.19 -13.99
CA THR A 42 24.53 15.48 -13.30
C THR A 42 25.95 16.02 -13.33
N VAL A 43 26.10 17.28 -13.72
CA VAL A 43 27.37 17.99 -13.70
C VAL A 43 27.25 19.15 -12.73
N SER A 44 28.21 19.27 -11.81
CA SER A 44 28.32 20.41 -10.91
C SER A 44 29.60 21.19 -11.18
N SER A 45 29.53 22.51 -11.09
CA SER A 45 30.66 23.41 -11.32
C SER A 45 30.68 24.56 -10.31
N ASN A 46 31.87 24.97 -9.86
CA ASN A 46 32.02 26.16 -9.02
C ASN A 46 31.82 27.48 -9.79
N MET A 47 31.76 27.44 -11.12
CA MET A 47 31.54 28.58 -12.00
C MET A 47 30.46 28.27 -13.04
N ALA A 48 29.78 29.30 -13.54
CA ALA A 48 28.79 29.17 -14.61
C ALA A 48 29.44 28.67 -15.91
N LEU A 49 28.76 27.75 -16.60
CA LEU A 49 29.22 27.09 -17.82
C LEU A 49 28.27 27.37 -18.98
N ASP A 50 28.83 27.49 -20.18
CA ASP A 50 28.02 27.47 -21.40
C ASP A 50 27.52 26.03 -21.67
N THR A 51 26.21 25.88 -21.81
CA THR A 51 25.57 24.56 -21.97
C THR A 51 25.95 23.87 -23.28
N GLN A 52 26.23 24.63 -24.35
CA GLN A 52 26.59 24.07 -25.65
C GLN A 52 28.05 23.57 -25.66
N ALA A 53 28.95 24.34 -25.07
CA ALA A 53 30.34 23.93 -24.83
C ALA A 53 30.40 22.71 -23.89
N LEU A 54 29.60 22.73 -22.82
CA LEU A 54 29.52 21.60 -21.90
C LEU A 54 28.97 20.34 -22.57
N ALA A 55 27.90 20.44 -23.37
CA ALA A 55 27.37 19.30 -24.13
C ALA A 55 28.42 18.68 -25.07
N SER A 56 29.27 19.50 -25.68
CA SER A 56 30.32 19.08 -26.62
C SER A 56 31.44 18.27 -25.94
N CYS A 57 31.58 18.39 -24.61
CA CYS A 57 32.51 17.61 -23.80
C CYS A 57 32.10 16.14 -23.66
N PHE A 58 30.85 15.77 -24.02
CA PHE A 58 30.30 14.43 -23.84
C PHE A 58 30.06 13.72 -25.17
N ARG A 59 30.27 12.41 -25.18
CA ARG A 59 29.96 11.53 -26.31
C ARG A 59 29.33 10.26 -25.78
N ALA A 60 28.18 9.88 -26.34
CA ALA A 60 27.54 8.60 -26.06
C ALA A 60 27.35 7.79 -27.34
N GLU A 61 27.55 6.49 -27.23
CA GLU A 61 27.36 5.55 -28.33
C GLU A 61 26.70 4.27 -27.84
N GLN A 62 25.84 3.70 -28.69
CA GLN A 62 25.21 2.40 -28.48
C GLN A 62 25.56 1.51 -29.67
N GLU A 63 26.34 0.44 -29.43
CA GLU A 63 26.74 -0.50 -30.50
C GLU A 63 27.33 0.20 -31.75
N GLY A 64 28.07 1.29 -31.55
CA GLY A 64 28.67 2.11 -32.62
C GLY A 64 27.75 3.18 -33.21
N ARG A 65 26.44 3.20 -32.88
CA ARG A 65 25.54 4.30 -33.22
C ARG A 65 25.75 5.46 -32.25
N LYS A 66 26.07 6.64 -32.78
CA LYS A 66 26.18 7.87 -31.98
C LYS A 66 24.81 8.28 -31.44
N LEU A 67 24.76 8.61 -30.16
CA LEU A 67 23.55 9.10 -29.50
C LEU A 67 23.58 10.63 -29.42
N PRO A 68 22.43 11.31 -29.64
CA PRO A 68 22.33 12.75 -29.40
C PRO A 68 22.58 13.08 -27.94
N ILE A 69 23.35 14.15 -27.71
CA ILE A 69 23.63 14.71 -26.38
C ILE A 69 22.97 16.09 -26.29
N SER A 70 22.27 16.36 -25.20
CA SER A 70 21.79 17.69 -24.84
C SER A 70 22.22 18.05 -23.42
N CYS A 71 22.29 19.35 -23.14
CA CYS A 71 22.61 19.88 -21.81
C CYS A 71 21.56 20.93 -21.44
N ILE A 72 21.04 20.84 -20.21
CA ILE A 72 20.22 21.90 -19.61
C ILE A 72 20.89 22.40 -18.32
N SER A 73 20.74 23.68 -18.02
CA SER A 73 21.11 24.25 -16.72
C SER A 73 19.89 24.12 -15.79
N ASN A 74 20.09 23.47 -14.64
CA ASN A 74 19.10 23.41 -13.58
C ASN A 74 19.20 24.66 -12.69
N ASP A 75 20.43 25.11 -12.45
CA ASP A 75 20.79 26.39 -11.83
C ASP A 75 22.20 26.83 -12.32
N GLU A 76 22.75 27.89 -11.72
CA GLU A 76 24.06 28.46 -12.10
C GLU A 76 25.23 27.46 -11.99
N HIS A 77 25.13 26.48 -11.09
CA HIS A 77 26.19 25.55 -10.75
C HIS A 77 25.87 24.08 -11.09
N HIS A 78 24.62 23.76 -11.44
CA HIS A 78 24.18 22.40 -11.73
C HIS A 78 23.55 22.26 -13.12
N TYR A 79 23.97 21.22 -13.82
CA TYR A 79 23.58 20.94 -15.20
C TYR A 79 23.17 19.47 -15.33
N THR A 80 22.24 19.20 -16.25
CA THR A 80 21.85 17.83 -16.63
C THR A 80 22.27 17.57 -18.06
N ILE A 81 23.13 16.57 -18.25
CA ILE A 81 23.52 16.04 -19.56
C ILE A 81 22.62 14.86 -19.87
N THR A 82 21.94 14.88 -21.02
CA THR A 82 21.07 13.80 -21.46
C THR A 82 21.66 13.14 -22.69
N ALA A 83 21.95 11.83 -22.59
CA ALA A 83 22.16 10.96 -23.73
C ALA A 83 20.81 10.37 -24.15
N ASP A 84 20.35 10.77 -25.32
CA ASP A 84 18.98 10.52 -25.80
C ASP A 84 18.96 9.37 -26.83
N SER A 85 17.76 8.87 -27.12
CA SER A 85 17.45 7.96 -28.22
C SER A 85 18.12 6.60 -28.09
N ILE A 86 18.33 6.16 -26.84
CA ILE A 86 18.84 4.83 -26.49
C ILE A 86 17.75 3.81 -26.82
N ILE A 87 18.12 2.74 -27.52
CA ILE A 87 17.17 1.69 -27.92
C ILE A 87 17.33 0.47 -27.02
N ARG A 88 16.28 0.12 -26.29
CA ARG A 88 16.18 -1.14 -25.57
C ARG A 88 15.66 -2.23 -26.50
N GLY A 89 16.54 -3.12 -26.95
CA GLY A 89 16.20 -4.21 -27.86
C GLY A 89 15.76 -5.50 -27.15
N GLU A 90 15.56 -6.58 -27.93
CA GLU A 90 15.20 -7.89 -27.37
C GLU A 90 16.30 -8.46 -26.45
N LYS A 91 17.56 -8.28 -26.87
CA LYS A 91 18.74 -8.70 -26.12
C LYS A 91 19.30 -7.54 -25.32
N ALA A 92 20.01 -7.86 -24.24
CA ALA A 92 20.77 -6.86 -23.50
C ALA A 92 21.81 -6.22 -24.43
N SER A 93 21.97 -4.91 -24.31
CA SER A 93 22.97 -4.12 -25.03
C SER A 93 23.75 -3.26 -24.03
N ALA A 94 24.66 -2.42 -24.52
CA ALA A 94 25.35 -1.47 -23.68
C ALA A 94 25.50 -0.12 -24.39
N ILE A 95 25.49 0.94 -23.60
CA ILE A 95 25.97 2.26 -24.03
C ILE A 95 27.33 2.52 -23.44
N ARG A 96 28.16 3.25 -24.16
CA ARG A 96 29.42 3.79 -23.67
C ARG A 96 29.32 5.30 -23.66
N ILE A 97 29.57 5.91 -22.51
CA ILE A 97 29.56 7.36 -22.31
C ILE A 97 30.96 7.81 -21.95
N ARG A 98 31.49 8.74 -22.73
CA ARG A 98 32.82 9.31 -22.54
C ARG A 98 32.71 10.81 -22.38
N TRP A 99 33.48 11.36 -21.45
CA TRP A 99 33.55 12.80 -21.26
C TRP A 99 34.97 13.29 -21.00
N ASN A 100 35.22 14.53 -21.43
CA ASN A 100 36.43 15.27 -21.14
C ASN A 100 36.09 16.76 -21.08
N THR A 101 36.11 17.34 -19.87
CA THR A 101 35.66 18.72 -19.63
C THR A 101 36.73 19.78 -19.93
N ALA A 102 37.83 19.42 -20.59
CA ALA A 102 38.93 20.35 -20.86
C ALA A 102 38.51 21.58 -21.70
N GLU A 103 37.51 21.44 -22.59
CA GLU A 103 36.98 22.55 -23.41
C GLU A 103 36.28 23.63 -22.56
N VAL A 104 35.78 23.25 -21.39
CA VAL A 104 35.22 24.16 -20.39
C VAL A 104 36.18 24.37 -19.23
N ASN A 105 37.49 24.24 -19.42
CA ASN A 105 38.52 24.40 -18.37
C ASN A 105 38.36 23.50 -17.13
N GLY A 106 37.60 22.41 -17.23
CA GLY A 106 37.49 21.40 -16.17
C GLY A 106 38.46 20.24 -16.39
N GLU A 107 38.85 19.56 -15.33
CA GLU A 107 39.77 18.41 -15.40
C GLU A 107 39.07 17.03 -15.43
N ALA A 108 37.73 17.00 -15.27
CA ALA A 108 36.96 15.77 -15.22
C ALA A 108 36.99 15.00 -16.55
N LYS A 109 37.36 13.72 -16.46
CA LYS A 109 37.36 12.77 -17.56
C LYS A 109 36.78 11.45 -17.08
N GLY A 110 36.11 10.74 -17.98
CA GLY A 110 35.61 9.41 -17.69
C GLY A 110 35.17 8.66 -18.94
N ASP A 111 35.06 7.36 -18.77
CA ASP A 111 34.69 6.41 -19.81
C ASP A 111 33.93 5.26 -19.14
N GLU A 112 32.61 5.31 -19.23
CA GLU A 112 31.71 4.40 -18.54
C GLU A 112 30.94 3.55 -19.55
N GLN A 113 30.83 2.25 -19.25
CA GLN A 113 30.01 1.33 -20.01
C GLN A 113 28.82 0.88 -19.17
N LEU A 114 27.61 1.20 -19.62
CA LEU A 114 26.38 0.92 -18.90
C LEU A 114 25.58 -0.14 -19.63
N ARG A 115 25.13 -1.16 -18.89
CA ARG A 115 24.31 -2.25 -19.43
C ARG A 115 22.86 -1.80 -19.56
N ILE A 116 22.25 -2.07 -20.71
CA ILE A 116 20.82 -1.92 -20.96
C ILE A 116 20.19 -3.31 -20.97
N PRO A 117 19.24 -3.61 -20.07
CA PRO A 117 18.57 -4.90 -20.05
C PRO A 117 17.71 -5.07 -21.31
N GLY A 118 17.61 -6.29 -21.84
CA GLY A 118 16.68 -6.57 -22.94
C GLY A 118 15.22 -6.39 -22.52
N LEU A 119 14.30 -6.22 -23.47
CA LEU A 119 12.87 -6.03 -23.20
C LEU A 119 12.22 -7.21 -22.43
N GLY A 120 12.76 -8.42 -22.52
CA GLY A 120 12.32 -9.58 -21.72
C GLY A 120 12.88 -9.63 -20.28
N ASN A 121 13.88 -8.80 -20.00
CA ASN A 121 14.56 -8.75 -18.70
C ASN A 121 13.96 -7.68 -17.80
N TYR A 122 12.67 -7.84 -17.48
CA TYR A 122 11.96 -7.00 -16.53
C TYR A 122 11.66 -7.78 -15.25
N THR A 123 11.59 -7.07 -14.12
CA THR A 123 11.56 -7.69 -12.79
C THR A 123 10.43 -7.12 -11.94
N VAL A 124 10.13 -7.80 -10.83
CA VAL A 124 9.24 -7.27 -9.81
C VAL A 124 10.02 -6.25 -8.98
N THR A 125 9.51 -5.03 -8.89
CA THR A 125 10.11 -3.92 -8.12
C THR A 125 9.47 -3.78 -6.75
N LYS A 126 8.18 -4.11 -6.61
CA LYS A 126 7.44 -4.01 -5.34
C LYS A 126 6.34 -5.05 -5.25
N MET A 127 6.14 -5.60 -4.05
CA MET A 127 4.95 -6.35 -3.67
C MET A 127 4.33 -5.69 -2.45
N GLU A 128 3.04 -5.37 -2.50
CA GLU A 128 2.35 -4.64 -1.43
C GLU A 128 0.95 -5.20 -1.20
N VAL A 129 0.69 -5.61 0.04
CA VAL A 129 -0.65 -6.04 0.46
C VAL A 129 -1.45 -4.80 0.85
N ILE A 130 -2.62 -4.63 0.24
CA ILE A 130 -3.59 -3.57 0.56
C ILE A 130 -4.81 -4.23 1.19
N ASP A 131 -5.21 -3.71 2.35
CA ASP A 131 -6.22 -4.32 3.22
C ASP A 131 -7.28 -3.29 3.66
N ASP A 132 -7.67 -2.40 2.73
CA ASP A 132 -8.74 -1.41 2.93
C ASP A 132 -10.01 -1.86 2.19
N GLY A 133 -10.96 -2.44 2.93
CA GLY A 133 -12.12 -3.12 2.36
C GLY A 133 -11.78 -4.54 1.89
N ASP A 134 -11.66 -4.73 0.57
CA ASP A 134 -11.28 -6.01 -0.04
C ASP A 134 -9.76 -6.17 -0.09
N GLN A 135 -9.28 -7.30 0.44
CA GLN A 135 -7.86 -7.60 0.49
C GLN A 135 -7.31 -7.87 -0.92
N LYS A 136 -6.21 -7.20 -1.29
CA LYS A 136 -5.53 -7.41 -2.58
C LYS A 136 -4.02 -7.33 -2.44
N LEU A 137 -3.30 -7.94 -3.37
CA LEU A 137 -1.85 -7.84 -3.50
C LEU A 137 -1.53 -7.07 -4.78
N ASN A 138 -0.84 -5.94 -4.65
CA ASN A 138 -0.29 -5.21 -5.79
C ASN A 138 1.14 -5.69 -6.05
N ILE A 139 1.39 -6.16 -7.27
CA ILE A 139 2.72 -6.52 -7.76
C ILE A 139 3.11 -5.48 -8.81
N THR A 140 4.17 -4.71 -8.53
CA THR A 140 4.71 -3.69 -9.42
C THR A 140 5.90 -4.26 -10.18
N PHE A 141 5.93 -4.03 -11.48
CA PHE A 141 6.98 -4.47 -12.38
C PHE A 141 7.83 -3.28 -12.86
N SER A 142 9.05 -3.56 -13.33
CA SER A 142 9.89 -2.53 -13.96
C SER A 142 9.37 -2.09 -15.33
N ASP A 143 8.58 -2.94 -15.98
CA ASP A 143 7.96 -2.70 -17.28
C ASP A 143 6.43 -2.80 -17.17
N PRO A 144 5.67 -2.06 -17.98
CA PRO A 144 4.23 -2.24 -18.09
C PRO A 144 3.87 -3.62 -18.64
N ILE A 145 2.76 -4.16 -18.16
CA ILE A 145 2.32 -5.53 -18.41
C ILE A 145 1.23 -5.56 -19.50
N TYR A 146 1.24 -6.58 -20.36
CA TYR A 146 0.22 -6.71 -21.41
C TYR A 146 -1.17 -6.91 -20.77
N PRO A 147 -2.14 -6.01 -21.01
CA PRO A 147 -3.40 -5.98 -20.24
C PRO A 147 -4.39 -7.10 -20.58
N ARG A 148 -4.20 -7.82 -21.70
CA ARG A 148 -5.12 -8.88 -22.17
C ARG A 148 -4.58 -10.30 -21.99
N GLN A 149 -3.46 -10.51 -21.31
CA GLN A 149 -2.96 -11.86 -21.06
C GLN A 149 -3.75 -12.55 -19.95
N ASN A 150 -3.85 -13.88 -20.04
CA ASN A 150 -4.28 -14.68 -18.91
C ASN A 150 -3.09 -14.84 -17.95
N LEU A 151 -3.28 -14.48 -16.68
CA LEU A 151 -2.28 -14.58 -15.61
C LEU A 151 -2.41 -15.88 -14.78
N ASP A 152 -3.39 -16.73 -15.08
CA ASP A 152 -3.58 -18.04 -14.44
C ASP A 152 -2.32 -18.90 -14.59
N GLY A 153 -1.75 -19.32 -13.46
CA GLY A 153 -0.51 -20.09 -13.42
C GLY A 153 0.76 -19.29 -13.74
N LEU A 154 0.65 -18.05 -14.22
CA LEU A 154 1.79 -17.14 -14.32
C LEU A 154 2.04 -16.40 -13.00
N ILE A 155 0.98 -16.07 -12.28
CA ILE A 155 1.05 -15.52 -10.93
C ILE A 155 0.32 -16.48 -9.99
N GLU A 156 1.06 -16.97 -8.99
CA GLU A 156 0.58 -17.89 -7.97
C GLU A 156 0.85 -17.30 -6.59
N VAL A 157 -0.11 -17.45 -5.69
CA VAL A 157 0.01 -17.10 -4.27
C VAL A 157 -0.27 -18.36 -3.47
N GLU A 158 0.61 -18.68 -2.53
CA GLU A 158 0.48 -19.82 -1.63
C GLU A 158 -0.86 -19.80 -0.89
N ASP A 159 -1.46 -20.99 -0.72
CA ASP A 159 -2.79 -21.20 -0.12
C ASP A 159 -3.97 -20.47 -0.79
N ALA A 160 -3.75 -19.82 -1.94
CA ALA A 160 -4.81 -19.13 -2.68
C ALA A 160 -5.10 -19.82 -4.01
N ARG A 161 -6.38 -19.90 -4.38
CA ARG A 161 -6.84 -20.46 -5.65
C ARG A 161 -7.88 -19.53 -6.27
N LYS A 162 -8.12 -19.69 -7.58
CA LYS A 162 -9.12 -18.89 -8.33
C LYS A 162 -8.90 -17.38 -8.15
N LEU A 163 -7.64 -16.96 -8.31
CA LEU A 163 -7.26 -15.55 -8.25
C LEU A 163 -7.94 -14.77 -9.36
N GLN A 164 -8.29 -13.52 -9.08
CA GLN A 164 -8.71 -12.56 -10.10
C GLN A 164 -7.63 -11.50 -10.26
N PHE A 165 -7.46 -11.00 -11.47
CA PHE A 165 -6.39 -10.08 -11.79
C PHE A 165 -6.93 -8.82 -12.46
N ASN A 166 -6.35 -7.68 -12.10
CA ASN A 166 -6.50 -6.43 -12.85
C ASN A 166 -5.11 -5.89 -13.19
N ILE A 167 -4.91 -5.47 -14.45
CA ILE A 167 -3.63 -4.99 -14.95
C ILE A 167 -3.78 -3.51 -15.29
N THR A 168 -3.00 -2.66 -14.63
CA THR A 168 -2.95 -1.21 -14.86
C THR A 168 -1.50 -0.79 -15.03
N GLY A 169 -1.07 -0.52 -16.26
CA GLY A 169 0.31 -0.17 -16.56
C GLY A 169 1.28 -1.27 -16.12
N ASN A 170 2.19 -0.94 -15.20
CA ASN A 170 3.15 -1.87 -14.60
C ASN A 170 2.69 -2.49 -13.27
N VAL A 171 1.43 -2.29 -12.88
CA VAL A 171 0.87 -2.87 -11.65
C VAL A 171 -0.12 -3.95 -12.00
N VAL A 172 0.06 -5.13 -11.40
CA VAL A 172 -0.93 -6.20 -11.38
C VAL A 172 -1.54 -6.26 -9.98
N SER A 173 -2.84 -5.95 -9.88
CA SER A 173 -3.63 -6.19 -8.67
C SER A 173 -4.18 -7.60 -8.68
N VAL A 174 -3.82 -8.38 -7.67
CA VAL A 174 -4.29 -9.74 -7.43
C VAL A 174 -5.37 -9.70 -6.35
N PHE A 175 -6.56 -10.18 -6.70
CA PHE A 175 -7.70 -10.30 -5.79
C PHE A 175 -7.92 -11.75 -5.42
N PHE A 176 -8.30 -11.96 -4.16
CA PHE A 176 -8.48 -13.29 -3.57
C PHE A 176 -9.96 -13.54 -3.33
N PRO A 177 -10.49 -14.76 -3.59
CA PRO A 177 -11.85 -15.11 -3.22
C PRO A 177 -12.04 -15.16 -1.70
N GLU A 178 -10.96 -15.42 -0.96
CA GLU A 178 -10.94 -15.53 0.50
C GLU A 178 -9.79 -14.68 1.05
N ARG A 179 -9.98 -14.06 2.22
CA ARG A 179 -8.89 -13.32 2.88
C ARG A 179 -7.79 -14.28 3.33
N LEU A 180 -6.55 -13.92 3.04
CA LEU A 180 -5.35 -14.61 3.46
C LEU A 180 -4.79 -13.99 4.75
N ASP A 181 -3.99 -14.78 5.46
CA ASP A 181 -3.26 -14.38 6.65
C ASP A 181 -1.84 -14.96 6.69
N GLY A 182 -0.96 -14.30 7.44
CA GLY A 182 0.42 -14.72 7.62
C GLY A 182 1.30 -14.48 6.41
N GLU A 183 2.45 -15.14 6.38
CA GLU A 183 3.39 -15.06 5.28
C GLU A 183 2.96 -16.02 4.17
N LYS A 184 2.77 -15.50 2.96
CA LYS A 184 2.48 -16.31 1.78
C LYS A 184 3.55 -16.12 0.72
N LYS A 185 4.04 -17.22 0.16
CA LYS A 185 4.93 -17.19 -0.99
C LYS A 185 4.17 -16.76 -2.25
N VAL A 186 4.67 -15.75 -2.93
CA VAL A 186 4.18 -15.27 -4.23
C VAL A 186 5.17 -15.72 -5.30
N THR A 187 4.70 -16.37 -6.36
CA THR A 187 5.52 -16.84 -7.47
C THR A 187 5.04 -16.23 -8.77
N ILE A 188 5.93 -15.56 -9.48
CA ILE A 188 5.71 -15.01 -10.81
C ILE A 188 6.58 -15.79 -11.76
N ARG A 189 5.96 -16.60 -12.62
CA ARG A 189 6.66 -17.48 -13.56
C ARG A 189 7.17 -16.70 -14.77
N LYS A 190 8.27 -17.20 -15.34
CA LYS A 190 8.73 -16.80 -16.67
C LYS A 190 7.61 -16.92 -17.71
N GLY A 191 7.66 -16.10 -18.76
CA GLY A 191 6.67 -16.13 -19.84
C GLY A 191 5.52 -15.14 -19.70
N LEU A 192 5.41 -14.44 -18.56
CA LEU A 192 4.56 -13.24 -18.44
C LEU A 192 4.94 -12.24 -19.55
N LEU A 193 3.97 -11.53 -20.12
CA LEU A 193 4.18 -10.62 -21.24
C LEU A 193 4.20 -9.17 -20.78
N ASN A 194 5.22 -8.41 -21.17
CA ASN A 194 5.17 -6.94 -21.04
C ASN A 194 4.25 -6.35 -22.13
N PHE A 195 3.97 -5.04 -22.09
CA PHE A 195 3.09 -4.35 -23.03
C PHE A 195 3.51 -4.51 -24.51
N ARG A 196 4.81 -4.75 -24.75
CA ARG A 196 5.40 -5.03 -26.07
C ARG A 196 5.43 -6.53 -26.42
N GLN A 197 4.76 -7.37 -25.63
CA GLN A 197 4.66 -8.83 -25.79
C GLN A 197 5.99 -9.59 -25.65
N PHE A 198 7.00 -9.00 -25.02
CA PHE A 198 8.20 -9.71 -24.62
C PHE A 198 7.94 -10.54 -23.37
N LYS A 199 8.44 -11.78 -23.39
CA LYS A 199 8.31 -12.74 -22.30
C LYS A 199 9.32 -12.44 -21.20
N MET A 200 8.87 -12.51 -19.94
CA MET A 200 9.75 -12.44 -18.78
C MET A 200 10.72 -13.62 -18.81
N ASP A 201 12.02 -13.33 -18.72
CA ASP A 201 13.09 -14.34 -18.88
C ASP A 201 13.20 -15.32 -17.71
N SER A 202 12.94 -14.84 -16.49
CA SER A 202 13.16 -15.57 -15.25
C SER A 202 11.88 -15.71 -14.43
N THR A 203 11.79 -16.77 -13.64
CA THR A 203 10.78 -16.87 -12.58
C THR A 203 11.30 -16.15 -11.34
N THR A 204 10.44 -15.36 -10.69
CA THR A 204 10.76 -14.65 -9.45
C THR A 204 9.79 -15.09 -8.37
N SER A 205 10.29 -15.29 -7.15
CA SER A 205 9.45 -15.51 -5.97
C SER A 205 9.73 -14.45 -4.92
N GLY A 206 8.69 -14.06 -4.20
CA GLY A 206 8.76 -13.16 -3.05
C GLY A 206 7.84 -13.66 -1.93
N VAL A 207 7.88 -12.97 -0.79
CA VAL A 207 6.98 -13.23 0.32
C VAL A 207 6.11 -12.00 0.53
N ALA A 208 4.80 -12.21 0.61
CA ALA A 208 3.84 -11.18 0.98
C ALA A 208 3.28 -11.50 2.37
N ILE A 209 3.24 -10.49 3.25
CA ILE A 209 2.75 -10.64 4.62
C ILE A 209 1.33 -10.11 4.67
N PHE A 210 0.37 -11.02 4.87
CA PHE A 210 -1.04 -10.72 5.00
C PHE A 210 -1.40 -10.57 6.47
N LYS A 211 -2.04 -9.45 6.81
CA LYS A 211 -2.57 -9.24 8.16
C LYS A 211 -3.89 -9.99 8.29
N GLY A 212 -4.03 -10.78 9.35
CA GLY A 212 -5.31 -11.38 9.69
C GLY A 212 -6.36 -10.29 10.00
N PRO A 213 -7.65 -10.53 9.70
CA PRO A 213 -8.68 -9.56 9.96
C PRO A 213 -8.82 -9.28 11.45
N LYS A 214 -9.03 -8.01 11.80
CA LYS A 214 -9.32 -7.63 13.18
C LYS A 214 -10.70 -8.18 13.56
N PRO A 215 -10.85 -8.81 14.74
CA PRO A 215 -12.14 -9.29 15.20
C PRO A 215 -13.18 -8.16 15.27
N ALA A 216 -14.33 -8.36 14.65
CA ALA A 216 -15.37 -7.34 14.57
C ALA A 216 -16.77 -7.94 14.45
N LEU A 217 -17.76 -7.17 14.88
CA LEU A 217 -19.19 -7.42 14.70
C LEU A 217 -19.78 -6.32 13.85
N ARG A 218 -20.72 -6.66 12.97
CA ARG A 218 -21.56 -5.68 12.28
C ARG A 218 -22.99 -6.19 12.15
N MET A 219 -23.92 -5.25 12.06
CA MET A 219 -25.33 -5.52 11.81
C MET A 219 -25.64 -5.17 10.36
N ASP A 220 -26.28 -6.11 9.66
CA ASP A 220 -26.67 -5.91 8.26
C ASP A 220 -27.95 -5.07 8.12
N SER A 221 -28.76 -4.97 9.19
CA SER A 221 -30.03 -4.24 9.18
C SER A 221 -29.96 -2.89 9.92
N LYS A 222 -30.39 -1.82 9.24
CA LYS A 222 -30.67 -0.49 9.83
C LYS A 222 -32.10 -0.35 10.39
N GLY A 223 -32.87 -1.43 10.48
CA GLY A 223 -34.28 -1.40 10.89
C GLY A 223 -34.48 -1.67 12.38
N CYS A 224 -35.31 -0.85 13.05
CA CYS A 224 -35.64 -1.00 14.48
C CYS A 224 -36.90 -1.85 14.74
N ILE A 225 -37.54 -2.40 13.70
CA ILE A 225 -38.81 -3.13 13.81
C ILE A 225 -38.63 -4.53 13.25
N LEU A 226 -38.78 -5.54 14.10
CA LEU A 226 -38.83 -6.94 13.69
C LEU A 226 -40.24 -7.28 13.17
N PRO A 227 -40.39 -7.74 11.92
CA PRO A 227 -41.69 -8.17 11.42
C PRO A 227 -42.17 -9.44 12.13
N ASN A 228 -43.39 -9.40 12.67
CA ASN A 228 -43.98 -10.46 13.49
C ASN A 228 -44.30 -11.76 12.70
N SER A 229 -44.19 -11.74 11.37
CA SER A 229 -44.77 -12.75 10.47
C SER A 229 -43.86 -13.94 10.13
N GLN A 230 -42.54 -13.88 10.38
CA GLN A 230 -41.59 -14.96 10.06
C GLN A 230 -40.77 -15.47 11.26
N GLY A 231 -41.12 -15.02 12.47
CA GLY A 231 -40.37 -15.32 13.70
C GLY A 231 -39.36 -14.22 14.06
N LEU A 232 -38.91 -14.20 15.32
CA LEU A 232 -37.98 -13.18 15.83
C LEU A 232 -36.52 -13.55 15.51
N LEU A 233 -36.19 -13.60 14.22
CA LEU A 233 -34.85 -13.90 13.73
C LEU A 233 -34.04 -12.61 13.60
N PHE A 234 -32.89 -12.55 14.27
CA PHE A 234 -32.01 -11.40 14.28
C PHE A 234 -30.68 -11.73 13.59
N PRO A 235 -30.45 -11.26 12.34
CA PRO A 235 -29.21 -11.48 11.63
C PRO A 235 -28.12 -10.52 12.10
N PHE A 236 -26.91 -11.03 12.25
CA PHE A 236 -25.70 -10.23 12.50
C PHE A 236 -24.50 -10.92 11.89
N GLU A 237 -23.42 -10.18 11.66
CA GLU A 237 -22.20 -10.73 11.06
C GLU A 237 -21.02 -10.60 12.00
N SER A 238 -20.13 -11.59 11.95
CA SER A 238 -18.89 -11.59 12.73
C SER A 238 -17.70 -12.03 11.88
N ILE A 239 -16.51 -11.57 12.24
CA ILE A 239 -15.23 -11.99 11.67
C ILE A 239 -14.23 -12.23 12.80
N GLY A 240 -13.49 -13.34 12.76
CA GLY A 240 -12.48 -13.65 13.77
C GLY A 240 -13.00 -13.90 15.20
N ILE A 241 -14.30 -14.15 15.38
CA ILE A 241 -14.98 -14.34 16.68
C ILE A 241 -15.64 -15.73 16.73
N HIS A 242 -15.50 -16.43 17.87
CA HIS A 242 -16.11 -17.74 18.09
C HIS A 242 -17.23 -17.75 19.13
N THR A 243 -17.31 -16.70 19.97
CA THR A 243 -18.30 -16.58 21.05
C THR A 243 -18.76 -15.15 21.18
N VAL A 244 -20.05 -14.95 21.46
CA VAL A 244 -20.61 -13.64 21.84
C VAL A 244 -21.41 -13.75 23.13
N ASP A 245 -21.46 -12.66 23.87
CA ASP A 245 -22.44 -12.46 24.93
C ASP A 245 -23.62 -11.67 24.35
N VAL A 246 -24.80 -12.26 24.41
CA VAL A 246 -26.07 -11.65 24.02
C VAL A 246 -26.77 -11.16 25.27
N ARG A 247 -27.11 -9.88 25.31
CA ARG A 247 -27.93 -9.26 26.35
C ARG A 247 -29.17 -8.66 25.73
N ILE A 248 -30.34 -9.00 26.27
CA ILE A 248 -31.60 -8.37 25.87
C ILE A 248 -32.11 -7.52 27.02
N ILE A 249 -32.30 -6.23 26.75
CA ILE A 249 -32.86 -5.27 27.71
C ILE A 249 -34.31 -5.01 27.29
N LYS A 250 -35.24 -5.20 28.23
CA LYS A 250 -36.66 -4.95 28.04
C LYS A 250 -37.03 -3.60 28.66
N ILE A 251 -37.63 -2.74 27.85
CA ILE A 251 -38.32 -1.53 28.30
C ILE A 251 -39.80 -1.89 28.37
N LYS A 252 -40.36 -1.83 29.57
CA LYS A 252 -41.79 -2.11 29.78
C LYS A 252 -42.63 -0.98 29.20
N GLU A 253 -43.85 -1.29 28.80
CA GLU A 253 -44.84 -0.34 28.28
C GLU A 253 -44.92 0.96 29.07
N GLN A 254 -44.98 0.86 30.41
CA GLN A 254 -45.06 2.00 31.33
C GLN A 254 -43.88 2.98 31.22
N ASN A 255 -42.71 2.50 30.79
CA ASN A 255 -41.49 3.28 30.69
C ASN A 255 -41.20 3.76 29.25
N ILE A 256 -42.00 3.34 28.26
CA ILE A 256 -41.76 3.70 26.85
C ILE A 256 -41.90 5.19 26.63
N HIS A 257 -42.91 5.83 27.22
CA HIS A 257 -43.08 7.28 27.10
C HIS A 257 -41.88 8.04 27.64
N GLN A 258 -41.31 7.59 28.76
CA GLN A 258 -40.11 8.19 29.34
C GLN A 258 -38.88 7.96 28.46
N PHE A 259 -38.72 6.76 27.88
CA PHE A 259 -37.63 6.47 26.96
C PHE A 259 -37.68 7.39 25.73
N LEU A 260 -38.85 7.52 25.11
CA LEU A 260 -39.05 8.32 23.88
C LEU A 260 -38.99 9.84 24.10
N GLN A 261 -38.94 10.31 25.36
CA GLN A 261 -38.73 11.74 25.64
C GLN A 261 -37.29 12.18 25.39
N VAL A 262 -36.32 11.27 25.52
CA VAL A 262 -34.89 11.56 25.41
C VAL A 262 -34.17 10.70 24.37
N ASN A 263 -34.84 9.69 23.80
CA ASN A 263 -34.30 8.81 22.76
C ASN A 263 -35.25 8.67 21.57
N GLU A 264 -34.68 8.42 20.39
CA GLU A 264 -35.38 7.76 19.29
C GLU A 264 -35.44 6.24 19.51
N LEU A 265 -36.08 5.48 18.61
CA LEU A 265 -36.23 4.02 18.77
C LEU A 265 -34.89 3.25 18.78
N ASP A 266 -33.82 3.85 18.25
CA ASP A 266 -32.44 3.33 18.25
C ASP A 266 -31.54 3.96 19.33
N GLY A 267 -32.05 4.93 20.11
CA GLY A 267 -31.28 5.63 21.15
C GLY A 267 -30.88 4.75 22.34
N ASN A 268 -29.91 5.19 23.15
CA ASN A 268 -29.37 4.42 24.29
C ASN A 268 -29.26 5.20 25.62
N ASP A 269 -29.76 6.42 25.67
CA ASP A 269 -29.61 7.28 26.84
C ASP A 269 -30.52 6.81 27.98
N GLU A 270 -30.00 6.92 29.21
CA GLU A 270 -30.69 6.58 30.46
C GLU A 270 -31.29 5.15 30.51
N MET A 271 -30.75 4.22 29.73
CA MET A 271 -31.26 2.85 29.63
C MET A 271 -31.37 2.13 30.98
N THR A 272 -30.50 2.45 31.94
CA THR A 272 -30.53 1.91 33.31
C THR A 272 -31.79 2.30 34.09
N ARG A 273 -32.42 3.44 33.77
CA ARG A 273 -33.64 3.92 34.44
C ARG A 273 -34.90 3.31 33.86
N VAL A 274 -34.94 3.15 32.53
CA VAL A 274 -36.14 2.75 31.79
C VAL A 274 -36.16 1.25 31.43
N GLY A 275 -35.00 0.61 31.33
CA GLY A 275 -34.83 -0.78 30.91
C GLY A 275 -34.48 -1.74 32.05
N LYS A 276 -34.87 -3.01 31.91
CA LYS A 276 -34.42 -4.12 32.76
C LYS A 276 -33.81 -5.22 31.92
N ILE A 277 -32.74 -5.84 32.41
CA ILE A 277 -32.13 -7.00 31.75
C ILE A 277 -33.13 -8.15 31.78
N ALA A 278 -33.58 -8.59 30.60
CA ALA A 278 -34.48 -9.73 30.45
C ALA A 278 -33.70 -11.03 30.36
N ILE A 279 -32.59 -11.03 29.63
CA ILE A 279 -31.70 -12.18 29.52
C ILE A 279 -30.25 -11.73 29.27
N GLU A 280 -29.31 -12.52 29.78
CA GLU A 280 -27.90 -12.43 29.43
C GLU A 280 -27.38 -13.86 29.22
N LYS A 281 -26.86 -14.15 28.03
CA LYS A 281 -26.42 -15.50 27.65
C LYS A 281 -25.18 -15.44 26.79
N THR A 282 -24.20 -16.27 27.11
CA THR A 282 -23.04 -16.51 26.27
C THR A 282 -23.37 -17.60 25.25
N ILE A 283 -23.21 -17.28 23.96
CA ILE A 283 -23.53 -18.16 22.84
C ILE A 283 -22.25 -18.38 22.03
N LYS A 284 -21.87 -19.66 21.86
CA LYS A 284 -20.83 -20.04 20.91
C LYS A 284 -21.42 -19.91 19.51
N ILE A 285 -20.81 -19.05 18.70
CA ILE A 285 -21.18 -18.89 17.32
C ILE A 285 -20.25 -19.80 16.52
N ILE A 286 -20.67 -21.03 16.33
CA ILE A 286 -19.92 -21.97 15.52
C ILE A 286 -20.09 -21.51 14.08
N ALA A 287 -19.04 -20.92 13.51
CA ALA A 287 -18.88 -20.96 12.06
C ALA A 287 -18.73 -22.45 11.74
N ASP A 288 -19.64 -22.99 10.94
CA ASP A 288 -19.50 -24.36 10.44
C ASP A 288 -18.05 -24.54 9.96
N THR A 289 -17.44 -25.69 10.24
CA THR A 289 -16.02 -26.00 9.98
C THR A 289 -15.57 -25.84 8.52
N THR A 290 -16.47 -25.40 7.64
CA THR A 290 -16.29 -25.09 6.23
C THR A 290 -16.07 -23.60 5.94
N THR A 291 -16.44 -22.68 6.84
CA THR A 291 -16.31 -21.24 6.62
C THR A 291 -14.99 -20.74 7.18
N SER A 292 -14.15 -20.16 6.33
CA SER A 292 -12.84 -19.63 6.71
C SER A 292 -12.98 -18.59 7.83
N GLN A 293 -12.17 -18.73 8.89
CA GLN A 293 -12.20 -17.88 10.09
C GLN A 293 -11.88 -16.40 9.80
N ASN A 294 -11.37 -16.12 8.60
CA ASN A 294 -10.96 -14.80 8.13
C ASN A 294 -12.02 -14.09 7.26
N GLN A 295 -13.28 -14.55 7.28
CA GLN A 295 -14.38 -13.94 6.52
C GLN A 295 -15.53 -13.49 7.41
N TRP A 296 -16.26 -12.48 6.93
CA TRP A 296 -17.54 -12.10 7.51
C TRP A 296 -18.52 -13.25 7.35
N THR A 297 -18.97 -13.79 8.47
CA THR A 297 -19.96 -14.87 8.50
C THR A 297 -21.25 -14.31 9.06
N THR A 298 -22.35 -14.54 8.33
CA THR A 298 -23.70 -14.18 8.79
C THR A 298 -24.23 -15.24 9.75
N HIS A 299 -24.79 -14.78 10.85
CA HIS A 299 -25.37 -15.61 11.91
C HIS A 299 -26.78 -15.15 12.19
N ILE A 300 -27.66 -16.10 12.53
CA ILE A 300 -29.06 -15.83 12.85
C ILE A 300 -29.31 -16.17 14.30
N LEU A 301 -29.66 -15.17 15.10
CA LEU A 301 -30.07 -15.33 16.47
C LEU A 301 -31.60 -15.46 16.56
N ASP A 302 -32.08 -16.61 17.03
CA ASP A 302 -33.50 -16.86 17.29
C ASP A 302 -33.90 -16.31 18.66
N LEU A 303 -34.47 -15.10 18.67
CA LEU A 303 -34.90 -14.43 19.90
C LEU A 303 -36.16 -15.07 20.50
N GLY A 304 -36.96 -15.81 19.72
CA GLY A 304 -38.16 -16.48 20.22
C GLY A 304 -37.85 -17.57 21.25
N LYS A 305 -36.64 -18.13 21.21
CA LYS A 305 -36.14 -19.07 22.23
C LYS A 305 -35.61 -18.38 23.49
N LEU A 306 -35.40 -17.07 23.45
CA LEU A 306 -34.78 -16.29 24.54
C LEU A 306 -35.80 -15.43 25.27
N ILE A 307 -36.80 -14.90 24.56
CA ILE A 307 -37.82 -14.01 25.10
C ILE A 307 -39.20 -14.37 24.57
N GLN A 308 -40.21 -14.14 25.40
CA GLN A 308 -41.60 -14.09 24.96
C GLN A 308 -41.94 -12.60 24.70
N PRO A 309 -42.29 -12.22 23.46
CA PRO A 309 -42.61 -10.84 23.15
C PRO A 309 -43.94 -10.44 23.78
N GLU A 310 -43.94 -9.35 24.54
CA GLU A 310 -45.14 -8.76 25.12
C GLU A 310 -45.60 -7.54 24.31
N PRO A 311 -46.90 -7.42 23.97
CA PRO A 311 -47.44 -6.24 23.33
C PRO A 311 -47.08 -4.97 24.13
N GLY A 312 -46.71 -3.90 23.42
CA GLY A 312 -46.37 -2.63 24.07
C GLY A 312 -45.03 -2.61 24.80
N SER A 313 -44.14 -3.60 24.63
CA SER A 313 -42.77 -3.56 25.18
C SER A 313 -41.73 -3.36 24.07
N LEU A 314 -40.66 -2.61 24.36
CA LEU A 314 -39.49 -2.48 23.46
C LEU A 314 -38.35 -3.38 23.96
N TYR A 315 -37.68 -4.07 23.03
CA TYR A 315 -36.55 -4.94 23.34
C TYR A 315 -35.31 -4.45 22.60
N ARG A 316 -34.24 -4.21 23.36
CA ARG A 316 -32.93 -3.87 22.83
C ARG A 316 -32.04 -5.10 22.87
N VAL A 317 -31.59 -5.54 21.70
CA VAL A 317 -30.64 -6.64 21.56
C VAL A 317 -29.22 -6.06 21.50
N CYS A 318 -28.39 -6.41 22.48
CA CYS A 318 -26.99 -6.04 22.53
C CYS A 318 -26.13 -7.30 22.34
N ILE A 319 -25.25 -7.26 21.34
CA ILE A 319 -24.27 -8.33 21.11
C ILE A 319 -22.89 -7.74 21.38
N ARG A 320 -22.11 -8.40 22.24
CA ARG A 320 -20.74 -8.03 22.56
C ARG A 320 -19.83 -9.25 22.54
N PHE A 321 -18.53 -9.01 22.40
CA PHE A 321 -17.52 -10.05 22.55
C PHE A 321 -16.38 -9.56 23.45
N LYS A 322 -15.63 -10.50 24.02
CA LYS A 322 -14.42 -10.25 24.82
C LYS A 322 -13.21 -10.71 24.02
N LYS A 323 -12.01 -10.22 24.37
CA LYS A 323 -10.75 -10.64 23.72
C LYS A 323 -10.59 -12.17 23.66
N LYS A 324 -10.89 -12.85 24.77
CA LYS A 324 -10.87 -14.33 24.88
C LYS A 324 -11.90 -15.08 24.03
N TYR A 325 -12.77 -14.38 23.30
CA TYR A 325 -13.76 -14.97 22.40
C TYR A 325 -13.34 -14.90 20.93
N THR A 326 -12.10 -14.52 20.66
CA THR A 326 -11.55 -14.34 19.31
C THR A 326 -10.61 -15.49 18.95
N TYR A 327 -10.47 -15.79 17.66
CA TYR A 327 -9.53 -16.81 17.18
C TYR A 327 -8.08 -16.31 17.13
N LEU A 328 -7.85 -14.99 17.26
CA LEU A 328 -6.51 -14.43 17.27
C LEU A 328 -5.82 -14.73 18.60
N PRO A 329 -4.64 -15.40 18.61
CA PRO A 329 -3.76 -15.33 19.77
C PRO A 329 -3.31 -13.87 19.91
N CYS A 330 -3.78 -13.18 20.95
CA CYS A 330 -3.27 -11.87 21.30
C CYS A 330 -1.78 -12.05 21.61
N ARG A 331 -0.90 -11.58 20.72
CA ARG A 331 0.56 -11.69 20.87
C ARG A 331 1.14 -10.81 21.98
N ASN A 332 0.28 -10.23 22.83
CA ASN A 332 0.67 -9.45 24.00
C ASN A 332 -0.12 -9.98 25.20
N GLU A 333 0.43 -11.00 25.87
CA GLU A 333 0.17 -11.29 27.28
C GLU A 333 1.20 -10.55 28.15
N ASP A 334 1.49 -9.28 27.83
CA ASP A 334 2.21 -8.41 28.73
C ASP A 334 1.22 -7.41 29.32
N GLU A 335 0.92 -7.66 30.61
CA GLU A 335 0.30 -6.76 31.59
C GLU A 335 -1.21 -6.47 31.45
N GLU A 336 -2.01 -7.46 31.85
CA GLU A 336 -3.21 -7.15 32.65
C GLU A 336 -2.75 -6.63 34.02
N GLN A 337 -2.42 -5.34 34.12
CA GLN A 337 -2.71 -4.61 35.35
C GLN A 337 -4.18 -4.21 35.27
N ASP A 338 -5.00 -4.89 36.09
CA ASP A 338 -6.30 -4.40 36.53
C ASP A 338 -6.09 -2.99 37.10
N SER A 339 -6.31 -1.96 36.27
CA SER A 339 -6.53 -0.61 36.76
C SER A 339 -7.96 -0.57 37.28
N GLU A 340 -8.11 -0.98 38.53
CA GLU A 340 -9.25 -0.71 39.39
C GLU A 340 -9.46 0.82 39.42
N TYR A 341 -10.41 1.32 38.64
CA TYR A 341 -10.83 2.72 38.72
C TYR A 341 -11.58 2.93 40.04
N ILE A 342 -10.83 3.25 41.09
CA ILE A 342 -11.34 3.81 42.34
C ILE A 342 -11.81 5.23 42.04
N TYR A 343 -13.11 5.46 42.07
CA TYR A 343 -13.65 6.82 42.18
C TYR A 343 -13.57 7.24 43.65
N ASP A 344 -12.59 8.10 43.96
CA ASP A 344 -12.60 8.88 45.19
C ASP A 344 -13.80 9.82 45.18
N VAL A 345 -14.79 9.51 46.03
CA VAL A 345 -15.84 10.45 46.41
C VAL A 345 -15.26 11.32 47.52
N ALA A 346 -14.96 12.59 47.22
CA ALA A 346 -14.64 13.57 48.25
C ALA A 346 -15.87 13.77 49.16
N PRO A 347 -15.71 13.75 50.49
CA PRO A 347 -16.81 14.02 51.40
C PRO A 347 -17.14 15.51 51.42
N GLU A 348 -18.44 15.79 51.44
CA GLU A 348 -19.02 17.11 51.72
C GLU A 348 -18.45 17.71 53.02
N GLN A 349 -18.09 18.99 52.98
CA GLN A 349 -18.45 20.00 53.99
C GLN A 349 -18.63 21.36 53.33
#